data_AF-A0A5P1V0X5-F1
#
_entry.id   AF-A0A5P1V0X5-F1
#
_cell.length_a   1.000
_cell.length_b   1.000
_cell.length_c   1.000
_cell.angle_alpha   90.00
_cell.angle_beta   90.00
_cell.angle_gamma   90.00
#
_symmetry.space_group_name_H-M   'P 1'
#
loop_
_entity.id
_entity.type
_entity.pdbx_description
1 polymer ?
#
loop_
_entity_poly.entity_id
_entity_poly.type
_entity_poly.pdbx_seq_one_letter_code
_entity_poly.pdbx_strand_id
1 'polypeptide(L)'
;MKKTKIIATIGPKTQDLSLIKRLIKAGVNVFRLNFSHGDHAYHKQSINLIRKASFELKIPVGILQDLSGPKIRIGEVKKPFLVHAGEVLELHKTKILGEKTEECAKVSVEYPEILKELKEKHLIYVADGLVKLKVIKKLEDKVITEVVQGGVISSKKGLNFPGVSLSIPAFTSKDREDLIFGLENEIDFVALSFVNKKDDVIACKEIVKRFGNGQLVFAKIETQNALVHIEEILEVADGLMVARGDLGVEVPIEKVPVIQKQLVEKAKKLGKPVIIATQMLTSMINSTMPTRADVSDIANAVLDGADALMLSDETAIGNFPVECVKTMVRTIQEAEKIYPYLKETCQEVPSDFAIAYSSCVLASEVKARAIVVFTKSGSSAIRVAKFRPKELILANVHDEKVLRRLTIIWGVYPYLVLSEINTTEAMIKEFLCKAYQEGLIKKQDTLVLTMGYPVGKVGSTNLIRLIKPDQIQDILSE
;
A
#
# COMPACT_ATOMS: atom_id res chain seq x y z
N MET A 1 6.03 -14.91 14.34
CA MET A 1 6.20 -14.17 13.08
C MET A 1 5.19 -13.04 13.06
N LYS A 2 5.55 -11.87 12.53
CA LYS A 2 4.62 -10.74 12.41
C LYS A 2 3.53 -11.03 11.38
N LYS A 3 2.29 -10.58 11.62
CA LYS A 3 1.17 -10.73 10.70
C LYS A 3 0.98 -9.50 9.82
N THR A 4 1.04 -8.29 10.39
CA THR A 4 1.03 -7.04 9.62
C THR A 4 2.29 -6.93 8.75
N LYS A 5 2.08 -6.55 7.49
CA LYS A 5 3.12 -6.50 6.46
C LYS A 5 3.87 -5.17 6.49
N ILE A 6 5.08 -5.19 5.96
CA ILE A 6 5.92 -4.00 5.85
C ILE A 6 6.20 -3.74 4.37
N ILE A 7 5.91 -2.52 3.95
CA ILE A 7 6.29 -1.99 2.64
C ILE A 7 7.45 -1.02 2.85
N ALA A 8 8.53 -1.18 2.09
CA ALA A 8 9.66 -0.25 2.11
C ALA A 8 9.82 0.40 0.73
N THR A 9 10.00 1.71 0.69
CA THR A 9 10.23 2.43 -0.57
C THR A 9 11.71 2.33 -0.96
N ILE A 10 11.98 1.94 -2.20
CA ILE A 10 13.32 2.00 -2.79
C ILE A 10 13.61 3.43 -3.25
N GLY A 11 14.75 3.96 -2.85
CA GLY A 11 15.31 5.20 -3.35
C GLY A 11 16.83 5.16 -3.45
N PRO A 12 17.48 6.34 -3.63
CA PRO A 12 18.92 6.46 -3.84
C PRO A 12 19.78 5.79 -2.77
N LYS A 13 19.33 5.72 -1.51
CA LYS A 13 20.09 5.09 -0.42
C LYS A 13 19.92 3.58 -0.35
N THR A 14 18.95 3.00 -1.06
CA THR A 14 18.60 1.57 -0.96
C THR A 14 18.69 0.80 -2.26
N GLN A 15 19.09 1.43 -3.36
CA GLN A 15 19.28 0.76 -4.65
C GLN A 15 20.62 -0.01 -4.70
N ASP A 16 20.83 -0.92 -3.75
CA ASP A 16 21.99 -1.80 -3.65
C ASP A 16 21.55 -3.22 -3.27
N LEU A 17 22.18 -4.23 -3.88
CA LEU A 17 21.80 -5.63 -3.68
C LEU A 17 22.00 -6.09 -2.23
N SER A 18 23.13 -5.70 -1.60
CA SER A 18 23.44 -6.11 -0.23
C SER A 18 22.44 -5.49 0.74
N LEU A 19 22.12 -4.21 0.55
CA LEU A 19 21.17 -3.50 1.38
C LEU A 19 19.74 -4.02 1.20
N ILE A 20 19.29 -4.29 -0.03
CA ILE A 20 17.98 -4.92 -0.29
C ILE A 20 17.89 -6.26 0.44
N LYS A 21 18.91 -7.11 0.36
CA LYS A 21 18.94 -8.38 1.12
C LYS A 21 18.83 -8.16 2.63
N ARG A 22 19.51 -7.14 3.17
CA ARG A 22 19.41 -6.78 4.60
C ARG A 22 17.99 -6.33 4.96
N LEU A 23 17.31 -5.57 4.10
CA LEU A 23 15.93 -5.13 4.31
C LEU A 23 14.94 -6.30 4.27
N ILE A 24 15.11 -7.24 3.32
CA ILE A 24 14.30 -8.47 3.26
C ILE A 24 14.46 -9.27 4.56
N LYS A 25 15.70 -9.53 4.98
CA LYS A 25 16.00 -10.23 6.25
C LYS A 25 15.48 -9.48 7.48
N ALA A 26 15.45 -8.14 7.44
CA ALA A 26 14.91 -7.33 8.52
C ALA A 26 13.38 -7.42 8.62
N GLY A 27 12.67 -7.81 7.56
CA GLY A 27 11.23 -8.10 7.60
C GLY A 27 10.37 -7.39 6.56
N VAL A 28 10.96 -6.80 5.52
CA VAL A 28 10.22 -6.22 4.39
C VAL A 28 9.47 -7.31 3.62
N ASN A 29 8.21 -7.06 3.28
CA ASN A 29 7.37 -7.95 2.47
C ASN A 29 7.17 -7.45 1.04
N VAL A 30 7.13 -6.13 0.86
CA VAL A 30 6.89 -5.48 -0.43
C VAL A 30 7.84 -4.31 -0.58
N PHE A 31 8.43 -4.14 -1.76
CA PHE A 31 9.16 -2.92 -2.11
C PHE A 31 8.29 -2.01 -2.96
N ARG A 32 8.18 -0.75 -2.55
CA ARG A 32 7.52 0.31 -3.32
C ARG A 32 8.52 0.99 -4.25
N LEU A 33 8.13 1.16 -5.51
CA LEU A 33 8.81 1.99 -6.50
C LEU A 33 7.95 3.23 -6.76
N ASN A 34 8.47 4.41 -6.43
CA ASN A 34 7.74 5.67 -6.56
C ASN A 34 8.03 6.33 -7.92
N PHE A 35 7.08 6.25 -8.86
CA PHE A 35 7.23 6.77 -10.23
C PHE A 35 7.03 8.30 -10.34
N SER A 36 6.87 9.00 -9.21
CA SER A 36 7.08 10.46 -9.18
C SER A 36 8.57 10.84 -9.34
N HIS A 37 9.50 9.90 -9.16
CA HIS A 37 10.95 10.12 -9.24
C HIS A 37 11.64 8.97 -9.96
N GLY A 38 12.73 9.28 -10.67
CA GLY A 38 13.44 8.30 -11.47
C GLY A 38 12.79 8.06 -12.84
N ASP A 39 13.56 7.49 -13.74
CA ASP A 39 13.11 7.07 -15.06
C ASP A 39 12.89 5.55 -15.10
N HIS A 40 12.41 5.05 -16.25
CA HIS A 40 12.18 3.62 -16.45
C HIS A 40 13.47 2.80 -16.30
N ALA A 41 14.63 3.32 -16.69
CA ALA A 41 15.91 2.62 -16.54
C ALA A 41 16.26 2.41 -15.05
N TYR A 42 16.12 3.45 -14.24
CA TYR A 42 16.28 3.40 -12.79
C TYR A 42 15.33 2.39 -12.14
N HIS A 43 14.05 2.38 -12.53
CA HIS A 43 13.09 1.43 -12.00
C HIS A 43 13.37 -0.01 -12.46
N LYS A 44 13.79 -0.22 -13.72
CA LYS A 44 14.18 -1.53 -14.24
C LYS A 44 15.33 -2.13 -13.42
N GLN A 45 16.35 -1.34 -13.13
CA GLN A 45 17.46 -1.76 -12.27
C GLN A 45 16.96 -2.17 -10.88
N SER A 46 16.08 -1.36 -10.28
CA SER A 46 15.49 -1.64 -8.96
C SER A 46 14.72 -2.97 -8.95
N ILE A 47 13.89 -3.22 -9.97
CA ILE A 47 13.13 -4.47 -10.13
C ILE A 47 14.09 -5.66 -10.20
N ASN A 48 15.11 -5.58 -11.05
CA ASN A 48 16.09 -6.65 -11.22
C ASN A 48 16.82 -6.97 -9.90
N LEU A 49 17.24 -5.95 -9.16
CA LEU A 49 17.91 -6.12 -7.86
C LEU A 49 16.98 -6.77 -6.81
N ILE A 50 15.72 -6.36 -6.74
CA ILE A 50 14.73 -6.94 -5.83
C ILE A 50 14.49 -8.42 -6.16
N ARG A 51 14.28 -8.74 -7.44
CA ARG A 51 14.04 -10.13 -7.88
C ARG A 51 15.26 -11.00 -7.61
N LYS A 52 16.47 -10.51 -7.90
CA LYS A 52 17.72 -11.21 -7.58
C LYS A 52 17.87 -11.46 -6.07
N ALA A 53 17.62 -10.45 -5.24
CA ALA A 53 17.70 -10.60 -3.79
C ALA A 53 16.67 -11.59 -3.23
N SER A 54 15.42 -11.53 -3.72
CA SER A 54 14.35 -12.47 -3.33
C SER A 54 14.70 -13.91 -3.71
N PHE A 55 15.20 -14.13 -4.93
CA PHE A 55 15.65 -15.44 -5.41
C PHE A 55 16.80 -16.01 -4.57
N GLU A 56 17.87 -15.25 -4.36
CA GLU A 56 19.04 -15.71 -3.58
C GLU A 56 18.71 -16.01 -2.11
N LEU A 57 17.72 -15.30 -1.55
CA LEU A 57 17.27 -15.53 -0.17
C LEU A 57 16.18 -16.59 -0.03
N LYS A 58 15.55 -16.99 -1.14
CA LYS A 58 14.33 -17.83 -1.15
C LYS A 58 13.21 -17.25 -0.27
N ILE A 59 13.10 -15.92 -0.22
CA ILE A 59 12.05 -15.22 0.51
C ILE A 59 11.20 -14.47 -0.52
N PRO A 60 9.90 -14.80 -0.66
CA PRO A 60 9.00 -14.10 -1.57
C PRO A 60 8.83 -12.63 -1.17
N VAL A 61 9.02 -11.73 -2.13
CA VAL A 61 8.88 -10.28 -1.93
C VAL A 61 8.10 -9.69 -3.10
N GLY A 62 7.06 -8.91 -2.78
CA GLY A 62 6.26 -8.20 -3.76
C GLY A 62 6.90 -6.89 -4.22
N ILE A 63 6.50 -6.40 -5.38
CA ILE A 63 6.85 -5.07 -5.91
C ILE A 63 5.56 -4.28 -6.14
N LEU A 64 5.46 -3.11 -5.51
CA LEU A 64 4.37 -2.16 -5.66
C LEU A 64 4.83 -0.97 -6.49
N GLN A 65 4.23 -0.78 -7.65
CA GLN A 65 4.39 0.42 -8.48
C GLN A 65 3.44 1.52 -7.98
N ASP A 66 3.97 2.63 -7.49
CA ASP A 66 3.19 3.80 -7.10
C ASP A 66 3.22 4.84 -8.22
N LEU A 67 2.08 4.99 -8.91
CA LEU A 67 1.90 5.91 -10.03
C LEU A 67 1.81 7.34 -9.52
N SER A 68 2.34 8.30 -10.28
CA SER A 68 2.51 9.66 -9.78
C SER A 68 1.17 10.41 -9.66
N GLY A 69 0.23 10.12 -10.56
CA GLY A 69 -0.99 10.90 -10.71
C GLY A 69 -0.74 12.36 -11.13
N PRO A 70 -1.80 13.18 -11.19
CA PRO A 70 -1.73 14.58 -11.60
C PRO A 70 -1.15 15.47 -10.49
N LYS A 71 0.16 15.39 -10.26
CA LYS A 71 0.84 16.30 -9.33
C LYS A 71 0.94 17.69 -9.92
N ILE A 72 0.17 18.61 -9.36
CA ILE A 72 0.14 20.00 -9.78
C ILE A 72 1.26 20.74 -9.10
N ARG A 73 2.01 21.53 -9.86
CA ARG A 73 3.19 22.22 -9.35
C ARG A 73 3.27 23.65 -9.85
N ILE A 74 4.01 24.44 -9.07
CA ILE A 74 4.52 25.74 -9.50
C ILE A 74 5.55 25.52 -10.61
N GLY A 75 5.50 26.37 -11.63
CA GLY A 75 6.50 26.42 -12.69
C GLY A 75 7.89 26.87 -12.20
N GLU A 76 8.75 27.23 -13.13
CA GLU A 76 10.10 27.68 -12.80
C GLU A 76 10.09 29.08 -12.18
N VAL A 77 10.93 29.31 -11.16
CA VAL A 77 11.17 30.63 -10.57
C VAL A 77 12.62 31.05 -10.78
N LYS A 78 12.90 32.35 -10.94
CA LYS A 78 14.26 32.88 -11.12
C LYS A 78 15.20 32.48 -9.98
N LYS A 79 14.70 32.63 -8.76
CA LYS A 79 15.35 32.25 -7.51
C LYS A 79 14.26 31.99 -6.47
N PRO A 80 14.47 31.09 -5.50
CA PRO A 80 13.55 30.96 -4.38
C PRO A 80 13.33 32.31 -3.70
N PHE A 81 12.08 32.63 -3.36
CA PHE A 81 11.73 33.90 -2.71
C PHE A 81 10.74 33.67 -1.57
N LEU A 82 10.77 34.55 -0.58
CA LEU A 82 9.90 34.49 0.59
C LEU A 82 8.66 35.35 0.34
N VAL A 83 7.48 34.77 0.60
CA VAL A 83 6.22 35.52 0.68
C VAL A 83 5.76 35.64 2.12
N HIS A 84 5.19 36.79 2.49
CA HIS A 84 4.70 37.08 3.83
C HIS A 84 3.17 37.14 3.86
N ALA A 85 2.58 36.94 5.04
CA ALA A 85 1.14 37.05 5.22
C ALA A 85 0.65 38.47 4.83
N GLY A 86 -0.48 38.54 4.12
CA GLY A 86 -1.05 39.77 3.56
C GLY A 86 -0.49 40.18 2.19
N GLU A 87 0.59 39.58 1.72
CA GLU A 87 1.11 39.85 0.37
C GLU A 87 0.24 39.20 -0.72
N VAL A 88 0.35 39.72 -1.94
CA VAL A 88 -0.32 39.19 -3.12
C VAL A 88 0.60 38.24 -3.89
N LEU A 89 0.09 37.05 -4.19
CA LEU A 89 0.71 36.10 -5.11
C LEU A 89 -0.23 35.83 -6.28
N GLU A 90 0.26 36.06 -7.50
CA GLU A 90 -0.45 35.80 -8.74
C GLU A 90 -0.09 34.43 -9.31
N LEU A 91 -1.10 33.61 -9.59
CA LEU A 91 -0.96 32.33 -10.28
C LEU A 91 -1.35 32.50 -11.74
N HIS A 92 -0.37 32.47 -12.64
CA HIS A 92 -0.53 32.70 -14.07
C HIS A 92 -0.77 31.39 -14.82
N LYS A 93 -1.67 31.45 -15.82
CA LYS A 93 -1.91 30.34 -16.75
C LYS A 93 -0.79 30.15 -17.76
N THR A 94 -0.18 31.25 -18.19
CA THR A 94 0.92 31.23 -19.16
C THR A 94 2.23 30.90 -18.45
N LYS A 95 3.13 30.22 -19.17
CA LYS A 95 4.44 29.86 -18.64
C LYS A 95 5.31 31.11 -18.50
N ILE A 96 5.39 31.63 -17.30
CA ILE A 96 6.27 32.73 -16.89
C ILE A 96 7.35 32.23 -15.95
N LEU A 97 8.50 32.90 -15.97
CA LEU A 97 9.55 32.69 -14.99
C LEU A 97 9.20 33.46 -13.72
N GLY A 98 8.83 32.72 -12.67
CA GLY A 98 8.30 33.30 -11.43
C GLY A 98 9.33 34.15 -10.70
N GLU A 99 8.86 35.24 -10.11
CA GLU A 99 9.68 36.20 -9.38
C GLU A 99 8.83 36.99 -8.38
N LYS A 100 9.51 37.65 -7.43
CA LYS A 100 8.91 38.62 -6.51
C LYS A 100 9.46 40.00 -6.83
N THR A 101 8.58 40.95 -7.13
CA THR A 101 8.87 42.39 -7.22
C THR A 101 8.44 43.08 -5.93
N GLU A 102 8.63 44.41 -5.82
CA GLU A 102 8.17 45.19 -4.66
C GLU A 102 6.64 45.20 -4.51
N GLU A 103 5.92 45.08 -5.62
CA GLU A 103 4.45 45.20 -5.68
C GLU A 103 3.74 43.85 -5.59
N CYS A 104 4.28 42.79 -6.22
CA CYS A 104 3.65 41.47 -6.22
C CYS A 104 4.63 40.32 -6.44
N ALA A 105 4.24 39.14 -5.98
CA ALA A 105 4.86 37.89 -6.39
C ALA A 105 4.03 37.26 -7.51
N LYS A 106 4.69 36.64 -8.50
CA LYS A 106 4.03 35.97 -9.62
C LYS A 106 4.70 34.65 -9.94
N VAL A 107 3.91 33.62 -10.21
CA VAL A 107 4.38 32.31 -10.64
C VAL A 107 3.44 31.71 -11.67
N SER A 108 3.94 30.79 -12.50
CA SER A 108 3.11 29.97 -13.37
C SER A 108 2.71 28.66 -12.71
N VAL A 109 1.64 28.04 -13.19
CA VAL A 109 1.19 26.70 -12.77
C VAL A 109 1.36 25.72 -13.94
N GLU A 110 1.94 24.54 -13.70
CA GLU A 110 2.21 23.55 -14.77
C GLU A 110 0.92 23.04 -15.44
N TYR A 111 -0.19 22.97 -14.69
CA TYR A 111 -1.52 22.62 -15.19
C TYR A 111 -2.48 23.80 -15.04
N PRO A 112 -2.45 24.79 -15.95
CA PRO A 112 -3.16 26.05 -15.78
C PRO A 112 -4.69 25.92 -15.88
N GLU A 113 -5.18 24.84 -16.49
CA GLU A 113 -6.61 24.54 -16.63
C GLU A 113 -7.32 24.48 -15.27
N ILE A 114 -6.61 24.04 -14.21
CA ILE A 114 -7.18 23.99 -12.86
C ILE A 114 -7.60 25.35 -12.31
N LEU A 115 -6.94 26.42 -12.75
CA LEU A 115 -7.26 27.76 -12.30
C LEU A 115 -8.70 28.17 -12.73
N LYS A 116 -9.29 27.45 -13.69
CA LYS A 116 -10.69 27.64 -14.09
C LYS A 116 -11.68 27.13 -13.03
N GLU A 117 -11.30 26.22 -12.16
CA GLU A 117 -12.20 25.58 -11.18
C GLU A 117 -12.20 26.31 -9.84
N LEU A 118 -11.25 27.22 -9.65
CA LEU A 118 -11.13 28.02 -8.44
C LEU A 118 -12.23 29.08 -8.37
N LYS A 119 -12.76 29.26 -7.15
CA LYS A 119 -13.71 30.30 -6.79
C LYS A 119 -13.08 31.18 -5.72
N GLU A 120 -13.62 32.38 -5.55
CA GLU A 120 -13.22 33.26 -4.46
C GLU A 120 -13.32 32.53 -3.11
N LYS A 121 -12.40 32.85 -2.21
CA LYS A 121 -12.24 32.22 -0.88
C LYS A 121 -11.73 30.78 -0.88
N HIS A 122 -11.56 30.11 -2.03
CA HIS A 122 -10.87 28.83 -2.07
C HIS A 122 -9.45 28.96 -1.52
N LEU A 123 -8.97 27.90 -0.86
CA LEU A 123 -7.61 27.82 -0.36
C LEU A 123 -6.73 27.11 -1.39
N ILE A 124 -5.48 27.54 -1.48
CA ILE A 124 -4.44 26.87 -2.26
C ILE A 124 -3.25 26.70 -1.35
N TYR A 125 -2.78 25.48 -1.21
CA TYR A 125 -1.64 25.14 -0.38
C TYR A 125 -0.43 24.88 -1.26
N VAL A 126 0.71 25.47 -0.88
CA VAL A 126 1.99 25.24 -1.56
C VAL A 126 2.91 24.48 -0.63
N ALA A 127 3.63 23.51 -1.18
CA ALA A 127 4.61 22.68 -0.47
C ALA A 127 3.97 22.02 0.76
N ASP A 128 2.92 21.23 0.53
CA ASP A 128 2.23 20.44 1.55
C ASP A 128 1.66 21.28 2.71
N GLY A 129 1.18 22.49 2.40
CA GLY A 129 0.53 23.38 3.37
C GLY A 129 1.46 24.33 4.11
N LEU A 130 2.76 24.36 3.79
CA LEU A 130 3.72 25.31 4.37
C LEU A 130 3.38 26.77 4.04
N VAL A 131 2.93 27.03 2.81
CA VAL A 131 2.37 28.33 2.40
C VAL A 131 0.89 28.14 2.11
N LYS A 132 0.06 29.05 2.63
CA LYS A 132 -1.38 29.04 2.42
C LYS A 132 -1.80 30.30 1.69
N LEU A 133 -2.50 30.11 0.58
CA LEU A 133 -3.03 31.18 -0.23
C LEU A 133 -4.56 31.12 -0.18
N LYS A 134 -5.20 32.26 -0.29
CA LYS A 134 -6.65 32.39 -0.42
C LYS A 134 -6.97 33.13 -1.70
N VAL A 135 -7.83 32.56 -2.53
CA VAL A 135 -8.25 33.18 -3.79
C VAL A 135 -9.04 34.45 -3.47
N ILE A 136 -8.54 35.60 -3.95
CA ILE A 136 -9.23 36.88 -3.86
C ILE A 136 -10.12 37.05 -5.08
N LYS A 137 -9.53 36.88 -6.28
CA LYS A 137 -10.19 37.16 -7.55
C LYS A 137 -9.62 36.28 -8.65
N LYS A 138 -10.48 35.82 -9.53
CA LYS A 138 -10.09 35.12 -10.76
C LYS A 138 -10.20 36.06 -11.95
N LEU A 139 -9.15 36.10 -12.77
CA LEU A 139 -9.09 36.81 -14.04
C LEU A 139 -8.97 35.80 -15.20
N GLU A 140 -8.97 36.29 -16.43
CA GLU A 140 -8.94 35.44 -17.61
C GLU A 140 -7.62 34.68 -17.75
N ASP A 141 -6.49 35.32 -17.44
CA ASP A 141 -5.12 34.83 -17.59
C ASP A 141 -4.48 34.37 -16.27
N LYS A 142 -5.01 34.83 -15.13
CA LYS A 142 -4.41 34.59 -13.81
C LYS A 142 -5.43 34.51 -12.67
N VAL A 143 -4.99 33.99 -11.53
CA VAL A 143 -5.72 34.01 -10.26
C VAL A 143 -4.93 34.84 -9.26
N ILE A 144 -5.58 35.83 -8.68
CA ILE A 144 -5.01 36.70 -7.66
C ILE A 144 -5.31 36.08 -6.29
N THR A 145 -4.26 35.87 -5.51
CA THR A 145 -4.37 35.27 -4.17
C THR A 145 -3.76 36.16 -3.11
N GLU A 146 -4.31 36.08 -1.90
CA GLU A 146 -3.75 36.63 -0.67
C GLU A 146 -2.96 35.55 0.04
N VAL A 147 -1.75 35.85 0.49
CA VAL A 147 -0.97 34.95 1.32
C VAL A 147 -1.52 34.99 2.74
N VAL A 148 -2.14 33.90 3.17
CA VAL A 148 -2.66 33.73 4.55
C VAL A 148 -1.53 33.32 5.49
N GLN A 149 -0.65 32.44 5.02
CA GLN A 149 0.51 31.96 5.75
C GLN A 149 1.72 32.01 4.82
N GLY A 150 2.73 32.80 5.20
CA GLY A 150 3.94 32.99 4.41
C GLY A 150 4.92 31.82 4.44
N GLY A 151 5.88 31.84 3.52
CA GLY A 151 6.93 30.85 3.39
C GLY A 151 7.65 30.94 2.06
N VAL A 152 8.57 30.00 1.81
CA VAL A 152 9.44 30.05 0.63
C VAL A 152 8.73 29.42 -0.58
N ILE A 153 8.66 30.18 -1.66
CA ILE A 153 8.26 29.70 -2.98
C ILE A 153 9.51 29.35 -3.77
N SER A 154 9.54 28.14 -4.34
CA SER A 154 10.62 27.67 -5.21
C SER A 154 10.05 26.87 -6.39
N SER A 155 10.88 26.62 -7.41
CA SER A 155 10.48 25.85 -8.59
C SER A 155 9.91 24.48 -8.22
N LYS A 156 8.92 24.02 -8.98
CA LYS A 156 8.37 22.65 -8.94
C LYS A 156 7.75 22.23 -7.59
N LYS A 157 7.46 23.19 -6.71
CA LYS A 157 6.73 22.90 -5.45
C LYS A 157 5.31 22.49 -5.76
N GLY A 158 4.82 21.48 -5.03
CA GLY A 158 3.46 20.97 -5.15
C GLY A 158 2.42 22.01 -4.78
N LEU A 159 1.30 21.98 -5.49
CA LEU A 159 0.09 22.75 -5.23
C LEU A 159 -1.04 21.80 -4.89
N ASN A 160 -1.73 22.08 -3.79
CA ASN A 160 -2.92 21.35 -3.36
C ASN A 160 -4.10 22.32 -3.30
N PHE A 161 -5.30 21.82 -3.56
CA PHE A 161 -6.52 22.62 -3.70
C PHE A 161 -7.62 22.04 -2.82
N PRO A 162 -7.51 22.20 -1.48
CA PRO A 162 -8.41 21.56 -0.54
C PRO A 162 -9.87 21.87 -0.81
N GLY A 163 -10.68 20.82 -0.97
CA GLY A 163 -12.12 20.91 -1.18
C GLY A 163 -12.54 21.39 -2.57
N VAL A 164 -11.61 21.45 -3.54
CA VAL A 164 -11.92 21.75 -4.94
C VAL A 164 -12.02 20.43 -5.72
N SER A 165 -13.17 20.19 -6.37
CA SER A 165 -13.32 19.05 -7.29
C SER A 165 -12.60 19.36 -8.59
N LEU A 166 -11.48 18.69 -8.82
CA LEU A 166 -10.64 18.91 -10.00
C LEU A 166 -11.11 18.04 -11.16
N SER A 167 -11.23 18.60 -12.37
CA SER A 167 -11.56 17.83 -13.59
C SER A 167 -10.37 17.11 -14.22
N ILE A 168 -9.24 17.06 -13.52
CA ILE A 168 -8.03 16.39 -14.00
C ILE A 168 -8.18 14.88 -13.77
N PRO A 169 -7.95 14.03 -14.79
CA PRO A 169 -7.96 12.60 -14.61
C PRO A 169 -6.85 12.18 -13.64
N ALA A 170 -7.20 11.36 -12.64
CA ALA A 170 -6.23 10.79 -11.71
C ALA A 170 -5.20 9.89 -12.43
N PHE A 171 -5.61 9.29 -13.54
CA PHE A 171 -4.77 8.45 -14.39
C PHE A 171 -4.32 9.22 -15.63
N THR A 172 -3.07 9.70 -15.62
CA THR A 172 -2.51 10.54 -16.68
C THR A 172 -1.91 9.73 -17.84
N SER A 173 -1.59 10.38 -18.96
CA SER A 173 -0.86 9.73 -20.07
C SER A 173 0.50 9.18 -19.64
N LYS A 174 1.22 9.92 -18.78
CA LYS A 174 2.48 9.45 -18.17
C LYS A 174 2.23 8.21 -17.30
N ASP A 175 1.21 8.23 -16.45
CA ASP A 175 0.88 7.07 -15.60
C ASP A 175 0.52 5.85 -16.45
N ARG A 176 -0.08 6.03 -17.63
CA ARG A 176 -0.37 4.95 -18.56
C ARG A 176 0.90 4.30 -19.11
N GLU A 177 1.86 5.11 -19.54
CA GLU A 177 3.17 4.62 -20.02
C GLU A 177 3.95 3.93 -18.90
N ASP A 178 3.97 4.54 -17.72
CA ASP A 178 4.60 3.98 -16.52
C ASP A 178 3.97 2.64 -16.14
N LEU A 179 2.63 2.56 -16.11
CA LEU A 179 1.91 1.34 -15.78
C LEU A 179 2.24 0.22 -16.76
N ILE A 180 2.22 0.49 -18.07
CA ILE A 180 2.58 -0.50 -19.08
C ILE A 180 4.00 -1.01 -18.86
N PHE A 181 4.96 -0.10 -18.65
CA PHE A 181 6.34 -0.46 -18.31
C PHE A 181 6.39 -1.37 -17.06
N GLY A 182 5.66 -1.03 -15.99
CA GLY A 182 5.63 -1.84 -14.78
C GLY A 182 5.07 -3.25 -15.01
N LEU A 183 3.98 -3.35 -15.78
CA LEU A 183 3.33 -4.63 -16.11
C LEU A 183 4.24 -5.53 -16.95
N GLU A 184 4.93 -4.98 -17.96
CA GLU A 184 5.93 -5.70 -18.78
C GLU A 184 7.11 -6.21 -17.95
N ASN A 185 7.39 -5.55 -16.82
CA ASN A 185 8.45 -5.90 -15.89
C ASN A 185 7.97 -6.73 -14.68
N GLU A 186 6.77 -7.30 -14.78
CA GLU A 186 6.16 -8.18 -13.78
C GLU A 186 6.14 -7.62 -12.35
N ILE A 187 5.77 -6.35 -12.19
CA ILE A 187 5.36 -5.81 -10.88
C ILE A 187 4.13 -6.57 -10.35
N ASP A 188 3.92 -6.57 -9.03
CA ASP A 188 2.89 -7.39 -8.38
C ASP A 188 1.66 -6.57 -7.98
N PHE A 189 1.85 -5.28 -7.69
CA PHE A 189 0.81 -4.35 -7.23
C PHE A 189 0.94 -2.98 -7.89
N VAL A 190 -0.19 -2.30 -8.07
CA VAL A 190 -0.25 -0.91 -8.55
C VAL A 190 -0.92 -0.07 -7.47
N ALA A 191 -0.37 1.11 -7.17
CA ALA A 191 -1.03 2.12 -6.36
C ALA A 191 -1.32 3.34 -7.24
N LEU A 192 -2.60 3.70 -7.35
CA LEU A 192 -3.06 4.83 -8.15
C LEU A 192 -3.23 6.06 -7.24
N SER A 193 -2.46 7.12 -7.50
CA SER A 193 -2.50 8.39 -6.75
C SER A 193 -3.71 9.25 -7.13
N PHE A 194 -4.13 10.11 -6.20
CA PHE A 194 -5.19 11.11 -6.37
C PHE A 194 -6.51 10.55 -6.91
N VAL A 195 -6.89 9.32 -6.50
CA VAL A 195 -8.17 8.72 -6.90
C VAL A 195 -9.30 9.57 -6.35
N ASN A 196 -10.23 9.98 -7.21
CA ASN A 196 -11.37 10.80 -6.83
C ASN A 196 -12.70 10.06 -6.99
N LYS A 197 -12.79 9.11 -7.92
CA LYS A 197 -14.00 8.35 -8.23
C LYS A 197 -13.68 6.93 -8.72
N LYS A 198 -14.69 6.07 -8.80
CA LYS A 198 -14.53 4.68 -9.28
C LYS A 198 -13.97 4.58 -10.70
N ASP A 199 -14.34 5.50 -11.59
CA ASP A 199 -13.90 5.48 -12.99
C ASP A 199 -12.38 5.55 -13.13
N ASP A 200 -11.71 6.27 -12.23
CA ASP A 200 -10.25 6.39 -12.21
C ASP A 200 -9.60 5.00 -12.02
N VAL A 201 -10.14 4.23 -11.08
CA VAL A 201 -9.68 2.86 -10.78
C VAL A 201 -10.03 1.91 -11.92
N ILE A 202 -11.23 2.02 -12.49
CA ILE A 202 -11.66 1.21 -13.63
C ILE A 202 -10.71 1.40 -14.81
N ALA A 203 -10.39 2.66 -15.16
CA ALA A 203 -9.47 2.97 -16.26
C ALA A 203 -8.08 2.33 -16.06
N CYS A 204 -7.55 2.35 -14.83
CA CYS A 204 -6.30 1.68 -14.49
C CYS A 204 -6.43 0.14 -14.61
N LYS A 205 -7.53 -0.44 -14.08
CA LYS A 205 -7.78 -1.89 -14.15
C LYS A 205 -7.97 -2.41 -15.57
N GLU A 206 -8.49 -1.59 -16.49
CA GLU A 206 -8.58 -1.96 -17.91
C GLU A 206 -7.20 -2.16 -18.55
N ILE A 207 -6.22 -1.30 -18.21
CA ILE A 207 -4.84 -1.46 -18.65
C ILE A 207 -4.21 -2.71 -18.03
N VAL A 208 -4.41 -2.92 -16.73
CA VAL A 208 -3.92 -4.13 -16.03
C VAL A 208 -4.55 -5.40 -16.62
N LYS A 209 -5.83 -5.37 -17.01
CA LYS A 209 -6.50 -6.51 -17.66
C LYS A 209 -5.92 -6.80 -19.06
N ARG A 210 -5.51 -5.75 -19.79
CA ARG A 210 -5.01 -5.86 -21.16
C ARG A 210 -3.54 -6.26 -21.24
N PHE A 211 -2.70 -5.73 -20.37
CA PHE A 211 -1.23 -5.88 -20.44
C PHE A 211 -0.64 -6.62 -19.23
N GLY A 212 -1.41 -6.73 -18.15
CA GLY A 212 -0.98 -7.35 -16.90
C GLY A 212 -1.37 -8.81 -16.78
N ASN A 213 -1.11 -9.36 -15.59
CA ASN A 213 -1.37 -10.75 -15.23
C ASN A 213 -2.11 -10.85 -13.88
N GLY A 214 -2.99 -9.89 -13.62
CA GLY A 214 -3.82 -9.83 -12.41
C GLY A 214 -3.15 -9.15 -11.21
N GLN A 215 -2.34 -8.12 -11.46
CA GLN A 215 -1.86 -7.19 -10.42
C GLN A 215 -3.05 -6.59 -9.67
N LEU A 216 -2.90 -6.40 -8.37
CA LEU A 216 -3.93 -5.75 -7.55
C LEU A 216 -3.76 -4.23 -7.63
N VAL A 217 -4.85 -3.51 -7.87
CA VAL A 217 -4.89 -2.05 -7.93
C VAL A 217 -5.38 -1.48 -6.60
N PHE A 218 -4.49 -0.77 -5.92
CA PHE A 218 -4.74 -0.04 -4.69
C PHE A 218 -5.11 1.40 -5.01
N ALA A 219 -6.28 1.86 -4.54
CA ALA A 219 -6.63 3.27 -4.62
C ALA A 219 -5.98 4.04 -3.46
N LYS A 220 -5.20 5.08 -3.77
CA LYS A 220 -4.64 5.97 -2.75
C LYS A 220 -5.66 7.03 -2.40
N ILE A 221 -6.04 7.05 -1.13
CA ILE A 221 -7.02 7.98 -0.58
C ILE A 221 -6.27 9.19 -0.04
N GLU A 222 -6.25 10.24 -0.88
CA GLU A 222 -5.44 11.45 -0.70
C GLU A 222 -6.29 12.72 -0.70
N THR A 223 -7.52 12.68 -1.24
CA THR A 223 -8.35 13.86 -1.46
C THR A 223 -9.66 13.79 -0.67
N GLN A 224 -10.28 14.95 -0.41
CA GLN A 224 -11.63 14.98 0.16
C GLN A 224 -12.66 14.28 -0.74
N ASN A 225 -12.53 14.42 -2.06
CA ASN A 225 -13.48 13.83 -3.00
C ASN A 225 -13.42 12.29 -2.97
N ALA A 226 -12.24 11.71 -2.73
CA ALA A 226 -12.07 10.28 -2.51
C ALA A 226 -12.87 9.78 -1.29
N LEU A 227 -12.92 10.58 -0.22
CA LEU A 227 -13.68 10.24 1.00
C LEU A 227 -15.18 10.26 0.75
N VAL A 228 -15.67 11.17 -0.07
CA VAL A 228 -17.10 11.27 -0.43
C VAL A 228 -17.55 10.06 -1.26
N HIS A 229 -16.69 9.55 -2.14
CA HIS A 229 -17.00 8.43 -3.04
C HIS A 229 -16.36 7.11 -2.58
N ILE A 230 -16.02 6.99 -1.30
CA ILE A 230 -15.18 5.89 -0.82
C ILE A 230 -15.82 4.53 -1.04
N GLU A 231 -17.14 4.41 -0.89
CA GLU A 231 -17.90 3.17 -1.11
C GLU A 231 -17.76 2.69 -2.56
N GLU A 232 -17.96 3.59 -3.52
CA GLU A 232 -17.86 3.28 -4.95
C GLU A 232 -16.44 2.93 -5.38
N ILE A 233 -15.44 3.66 -4.85
CA ILE A 233 -14.03 3.35 -5.07
C ILE A 233 -13.69 1.97 -4.51
N LEU A 234 -14.14 1.69 -3.29
CA LEU A 234 -13.97 0.41 -2.62
C LEU A 234 -14.71 -0.73 -3.30
N GLU A 235 -15.69 -0.51 -4.16
CA GLU A 235 -16.34 -1.57 -4.92
C GLU A 235 -15.38 -2.14 -5.98
N VAL A 236 -14.68 -1.24 -6.69
CA VAL A 236 -13.86 -1.59 -7.86
C VAL A 236 -12.37 -1.79 -7.57
N ALA A 237 -11.82 -1.13 -6.54
CA ALA A 237 -10.41 -1.26 -6.14
C ALA A 237 -10.12 -2.63 -5.52
N ASP A 238 -8.90 -3.15 -5.65
CA ASP A 238 -8.52 -4.40 -5.02
C ASP A 238 -8.04 -4.20 -3.57
N GLY A 239 -7.67 -2.97 -3.21
CA GLY A 239 -7.26 -2.55 -1.87
C GLY A 239 -7.21 -1.03 -1.74
N LEU A 240 -6.87 -0.54 -0.55
CA LEU A 240 -6.71 0.89 -0.28
C LEU A 240 -5.32 1.22 0.26
N MET A 241 -4.86 2.44 -0.01
CA MET A 241 -3.74 3.04 0.69
C MET A 241 -4.19 4.37 1.29
N VAL A 242 -4.13 4.47 2.62
CA VAL A 242 -4.40 5.72 3.34
C VAL A 242 -3.12 6.54 3.35
N ALA A 243 -3.02 7.52 2.45
CA ALA A 243 -1.85 8.36 2.27
C ALA A 243 -1.99 9.63 3.12
N ARG A 244 -1.55 9.54 4.38
CA ARG A 244 -1.83 10.51 5.44
C ARG A 244 -1.19 11.87 5.22
N GLY A 245 -0.03 11.92 4.55
CA GLY A 245 0.66 13.15 4.17
C GLY A 245 -0.23 14.02 3.29
N ASP A 246 -0.55 13.55 2.09
CA ASP A 246 -1.41 14.28 1.14
C ASP A 246 -2.83 14.49 1.71
N LEU A 247 -3.39 13.48 2.38
CA LEU A 247 -4.71 13.60 3.00
C LEU A 247 -4.76 14.68 4.09
N GLY A 248 -3.70 14.81 4.90
CA GLY A 248 -3.60 15.84 5.94
C GLY A 248 -3.41 17.27 5.41
N VAL A 249 -3.11 17.42 4.12
CA VAL A 249 -3.12 18.70 3.41
C VAL A 249 -4.55 19.02 2.95
N GLU A 250 -5.32 18.00 2.58
CA GLU A 250 -6.68 18.13 2.06
C GLU A 250 -7.76 18.24 3.15
N VAL A 251 -7.60 17.60 4.32
CA VAL A 251 -8.52 17.70 5.46
C VAL A 251 -7.82 18.25 6.70
N PRO A 252 -8.57 18.79 7.69
CA PRO A 252 -7.99 19.15 8.98
C PRO A 252 -7.22 17.97 9.60
N ILE A 253 -5.98 18.22 10.02
CA ILE A 253 -5.04 17.18 10.43
C ILE A 253 -5.57 16.35 11.62
N GLU A 254 -6.33 16.96 12.51
CA GLU A 254 -6.97 16.32 13.65
C GLU A 254 -8.05 15.30 13.25
N LYS A 255 -8.60 15.39 12.02
CA LYS A 255 -9.56 14.40 11.49
C LYS A 255 -8.89 13.19 10.87
N VAL A 256 -7.62 13.28 10.46
CA VAL A 256 -6.91 12.21 9.74
C VAL A 256 -6.90 10.88 10.52
N PRO A 257 -6.62 10.84 11.84
CA PRO A 257 -6.64 9.58 12.59
C PRO A 257 -8.02 8.93 12.64
N VAL A 258 -9.10 9.72 12.68
CA VAL A 258 -10.48 9.22 12.68
C VAL A 258 -10.84 8.66 11.31
N ILE A 259 -10.50 9.38 10.25
CA ILE A 259 -10.72 8.96 8.86
C ILE A 259 -9.98 7.65 8.57
N GLN A 260 -8.72 7.52 8.99
CA GLN A 260 -7.95 6.27 8.88
C GLN A 260 -8.73 5.08 9.45
N LYS A 261 -9.22 5.19 10.69
CA LYS A 261 -9.96 4.12 11.36
C LYS A 261 -11.21 3.72 10.57
N GLN A 262 -11.97 4.71 10.08
CA GLN A 262 -13.17 4.50 9.27
C GLN A 262 -12.85 3.80 7.94
N LEU A 263 -11.78 4.21 7.25
CA LEU A 263 -11.34 3.60 5.99
C LEU A 263 -10.90 2.14 6.19
N VAL A 264 -10.13 1.88 7.25
CA VAL A 264 -9.68 0.53 7.62
C VAL A 264 -10.89 -0.38 7.91
N GLU A 265 -11.85 0.10 8.71
CA GLU A 265 -13.06 -0.66 9.03
C GLU A 265 -13.88 -1.01 7.78
N LYS A 266 -14.13 -0.03 6.89
CA LYS A 266 -14.87 -0.24 5.64
C LYS A 266 -14.21 -1.29 4.74
N ALA A 267 -12.90 -1.18 4.55
CA ALA A 267 -12.15 -2.13 3.72
C ALA A 267 -12.09 -3.54 4.33
N LYS A 268 -11.91 -3.66 5.65
CA LYS A 268 -11.96 -4.95 6.36
C LYS A 268 -13.30 -5.66 6.21
N LYS A 269 -14.43 -4.92 6.33
CA LYS A 269 -15.77 -5.47 6.08
C LYS A 269 -15.90 -6.08 4.69
N LEU A 270 -15.27 -5.46 3.68
CA LEU A 270 -15.22 -5.95 2.31
C LEU A 270 -14.13 -7.02 2.06
N GLY A 271 -13.24 -7.26 3.03
CA GLY A 271 -12.09 -8.17 2.86
C GLY A 271 -11.01 -7.63 1.93
N LYS A 272 -10.92 -6.29 1.77
CA LYS A 272 -9.92 -5.63 0.93
C LYS A 272 -8.72 -5.19 1.77
N PRO A 273 -7.48 -5.49 1.36
CA PRO A 273 -6.28 -5.11 2.09
C PRO A 273 -6.12 -3.59 2.18
N VAL A 274 -5.67 -3.11 3.34
CA VAL A 274 -5.39 -1.69 3.58
C VAL A 274 -3.93 -1.46 3.94
N ILE A 275 -3.34 -0.47 3.28
CA ILE A 275 -1.99 0.04 3.54
C ILE A 275 -2.13 1.37 4.29
N ILE A 276 -1.45 1.53 5.43
CA ILE A 276 -1.27 2.84 6.07
C ILE A 276 0.10 3.38 5.68
N ALA A 277 0.12 4.58 5.11
CA ALA A 277 1.28 5.14 4.46
C ALA A 277 1.64 6.53 5.00
N THR A 278 2.92 6.88 4.80
CA THR A 278 3.57 8.16 5.14
C THR A 278 3.66 8.44 6.63
N GLN A 279 4.71 9.13 7.06
CA GLN A 279 4.88 9.62 8.44
C GLN A 279 4.81 8.54 9.54
N MET A 280 5.26 7.32 9.26
CA MET A 280 5.27 6.23 10.26
C MET A 280 6.50 6.33 11.19
N LEU A 281 7.67 6.60 10.62
CA LEU A 281 8.95 6.72 11.34
C LEU A 281 9.78 7.90 10.83
N THR A 282 9.14 9.01 10.46
CA THR A 282 9.83 10.17 9.86
C THR A 282 11.00 10.68 10.71
N SER A 283 10.93 10.57 12.03
CA SER A 283 12.05 10.94 12.91
C SER A 283 13.32 10.13 12.63
N MET A 284 13.19 8.89 12.15
CA MET A 284 14.29 7.98 11.87
C MET A 284 14.95 8.20 10.50
N ILE A 285 14.51 9.19 9.70
CA ILE A 285 15.25 9.60 8.48
C ILE A 285 16.68 9.99 8.85
N ASN A 286 16.85 10.72 9.96
CA ASN A 286 18.15 11.21 10.44
C ASN A 286 18.51 10.72 11.85
N SER A 287 17.73 9.81 12.44
CA SER A 287 17.93 9.29 13.79
C SER A 287 17.89 7.76 13.78
N THR A 288 18.68 7.12 14.64
CA THR A 288 18.63 5.68 14.88
C THR A 288 17.48 5.27 15.82
N MET A 289 16.83 6.23 16.46
CA MET A 289 15.75 6.01 17.44
C MET A 289 14.47 6.73 17.01
N PRO A 290 13.31 6.06 17.09
CA PRO A 290 12.02 6.70 16.84
C PRO A 290 11.60 7.59 18.00
N THR A 291 10.63 8.48 17.77
CA THR A 291 9.91 9.13 18.87
C THR A 291 8.88 8.19 19.50
N ARG A 292 8.38 8.54 20.69
CA ARG A 292 7.25 7.83 21.30
C ARG A 292 5.97 7.96 20.47
N ALA A 293 5.80 9.08 19.77
CA ALA A 293 4.65 9.31 18.90
C ALA A 293 4.69 8.36 17.69
N ASP A 294 5.84 8.20 17.04
CA ASP A 294 6.03 7.28 15.90
C ASP A 294 5.67 5.83 16.31
N VAL A 295 6.16 5.39 17.47
CA VAL A 295 5.88 4.04 17.99
C VAL A 295 4.39 3.86 18.32
N SER A 296 3.78 4.87 18.96
CA SER A 296 2.34 4.88 19.26
C SER A 296 1.51 4.82 17.99
N ASP A 297 1.88 5.57 16.96
CA ASP A 297 1.18 5.62 15.68
C ASP A 297 1.21 4.25 14.95
N ILE A 298 2.39 3.62 14.87
CA ILE A 298 2.52 2.26 14.34
C ILE A 298 1.63 1.27 15.11
N ALA A 299 1.68 1.30 16.44
CA ALA A 299 0.90 0.39 17.27
C ALA A 299 -0.61 0.59 17.04
N ASN A 300 -1.08 1.83 16.95
CA ASN A 300 -2.47 2.13 16.65
C ASN A 300 -2.87 1.67 15.24
N ALA A 301 -2.04 1.88 14.22
CA ALA A 301 -2.33 1.42 12.86
C ALA A 301 -2.44 -0.13 12.78
N VAL A 302 -1.63 -0.85 13.57
CA VAL A 302 -1.77 -2.30 13.73
C VAL A 302 -3.11 -2.64 14.37
N LEU A 303 -3.46 -2.00 15.49
CA LEU A 303 -4.69 -2.29 16.24
C LEU A 303 -5.97 -1.89 15.48
N ASP A 304 -5.91 -0.87 14.63
CA ASP A 304 -6.97 -0.51 13.68
C ASP A 304 -7.24 -1.67 12.70
N GLY A 305 -6.22 -2.48 12.44
CA GLY A 305 -6.29 -3.67 11.62
C GLY A 305 -5.74 -3.48 10.21
N ALA A 306 -4.76 -2.59 10.02
CA ALA A 306 -4.04 -2.46 8.75
C ALA A 306 -3.39 -3.77 8.31
N ASP A 307 -3.47 -4.07 7.02
CA ASP A 307 -2.79 -5.24 6.43
C ASP A 307 -1.30 -4.98 6.29
N ALA A 308 -0.93 -3.76 5.90
CA ALA A 308 0.45 -3.34 5.71
C ALA A 308 0.70 -1.91 6.22
N LEU A 309 1.92 -1.69 6.72
CA LEU A 309 2.43 -0.37 7.04
C LEU A 309 3.59 -0.02 6.10
N MET A 310 3.67 1.23 5.66
CA MET A 310 4.63 1.65 4.65
C MET A 310 5.64 2.68 5.17
N LEU A 311 6.92 2.39 4.91
CA LEU A 311 8.04 3.32 5.04
C LEU A 311 8.27 4.02 3.70
N SER A 312 8.31 5.35 3.73
CA SER A 312 8.50 6.23 2.57
C SER A 312 9.95 6.70 2.54
N ASP A 313 10.21 7.95 2.97
CA ASP A 313 11.53 8.56 2.95
C ASP A 313 12.49 7.89 3.92
N GLU A 314 11.95 7.29 4.99
CA GLU A 314 12.69 6.55 6.00
C GLU A 314 13.59 5.46 5.39
N THR A 315 13.14 4.83 4.30
CA THR A 315 13.94 3.86 3.55
C THR A 315 14.47 4.42 2.25
N ALA A 316 13.76 5.31 1.55
CA ALA A 316 14.19 5.78 0.24
C ALA A 316 15.47 6.65 0.29
N ILE A 317 15.52 7.57 1.25
CA ILE A 317 16.60 8.58 1.39
C ILE A 317 17.19 8.65 2.80
N GLY A 318 16.57 7.99 3.78
CA GLY A 318 16.99 7.97 5.17
C GLY A 318 18.37 7.34 5.38
N ASN A 319 19.02 7.74 6.47
CA ASN A 319 20.36 7.28 6.84
C ASN A 319 20.35 5.88 7.48
N PHE A 320 19.21 5.44 8.02
CA PHE A 320 19.09 4.21 8.81
C PHE A 320 17.95 3.27 8.34
N PRO A 321 17.91 2.90 7.05
CA PRO A 321 16.77 2.20 6.46
C PRO A 321 16.50 0.82 7.09
N VAL A 322 17.56 0.10 7.50
CA VAL A 322 17.43 -1.24 8.11
C VAL A 322 16.91 -1.14 9.54
N GLU A 323 17.35 -0.13 10.28
CA GLU A 323 16.97 0.16 11.66
C GLU A 323 15.50 0.59 11.72
N CYS A 324 15.02 1.37 10.73
CA CYS A 324 13.60 1.71 10.56
C CYS A 324 12.75 0.43 10.43
N VAL A 325 13.12 -0.48 9.53
CA VAL A 325 12.40 -1.75 9.34
C VAL A 325 12.40 -2.58 10.63
N LYS A 326 13.56 -2.76 11.28
CA LYS A 326 13.65 -3.52 12.54
C LYS A 326 12.78 -2.91 13.65
N THR A 327 12.74 -1.59 13.73
CA THR A 327 11.89 -0.87 14.70
C THR A 327 10.42 -1.11 14.41
N MET A 328 9.99 -0.96 13.15
CA MET A 328 8.63 -1.28 12.73
C MET A 328 8.26 -2.74 13.05
N VAL A 329 9.15 -3.70 12.80
CA VAL A 329 8.93 -5.12 13.15
C VAL A 329 8.69 -5.30 14.66
N ARG A 330 9.56 -4.73 15.51
CA ARG A 330 9.42 -4.86 16.97
C ARG A 330 8.10 -4.26 17.46
N THR A 331 7.74 -3.07 16.97
CA THR A 331 6.49 -2.41 17.36
C THR A 331 5.26 -3.18 16.89
N ILE A 332 5.26 -3.71 15.66
CA ILE A 332 4.18 -4.56 15.15
C ILE A 332 4.00 -5.78 16.05
N GLN A 333 5.08 -6.49 16.36
CA GLN A 333 5.04 -7.70 17.19
C GLN A 333 4.53 -7.42 18.60
N GLU A 334 4.87 -6.26 19.17
CA GLU A 334 4.38 -5.86 20.49
C GLU A 334 2.89 -5.56 20.47
N ALA A 335 2.42 -4.79 19.48
CA ALA A 335 1.00 -4.48 19.32
C ALA A 335 0.16 -5.74 19.04
N GLU A 336 0.69 -6.69 18.27
CA GLU A 336 0.03 -7.96 17.95
C GLU A 336 -0.28 -8.82 19.18
N LYS A 337 0.41 -8.64 20.32
CA LYS A 337 0.13 -9.39 21.55
C LYS A 337 -1.27 -9.14 22.11
N ILE A 338 -1.81 -7.93 21.91
CA ILE A 338 -3.15 -7.53 22.38
C ILE A 338 -4.16 -7.41 21.23
N TYR A 339 -3.79 -7.85 20.02
CA TYR A 339 -4.66 -7.75 18.86
C TYR A 339 -5.95 -8.56 19.07
N PRO A 340 -7.13 -8.02 18.71
CA PRO A 340 -8.42 -8.69 18.91
C PRO A 340 -8.64 -9.78 17.85
N TYR A 341 -7.86 -10.86 17.89
CA TYR A 341 -7.98 -12.00 16.98
C TYR A 341 -9.38 -12.61 17.04
N LEU A 342 -9.98 -12.89 15.87
CA LEU A 342 -11.31 -13.49 15.70
C LEU A 342 -12.49 -12.74 16.36
N LYS A 343 -12.26 -11.58 17.00
CA LYS A 343 -13.28 -10.88 17.82
C LYS A 343 -14.31 -10.08 17.04
N GLU A 344 -14.20 -9.92 15.72
CA GLU A 344 -15.16 -9.15 14.91
C GLU A 344 -16.43 -9.95 14.53
N THR A 345 -16.76 -10.99 15.28
CA THR A 345 -17.70 -12.04 14.89
C THR A 345 -19.04 -11.92 15.61
N CYS A 346 -19.81 -10.89 15.23
CA CYS A 346 -21.25 -10.80 15.50
C CYS A 346 -22.05 -10.46 14.24
N GLN A 347 -21.47 -10.67 13.06
CA GLN A 347 -22.16 -10.45 11.79
C GLN A 347 -22.39 -11.77 11.07
N GLU A 348 -23.52 -11.83 10.35
CA GLU A 348 -23.87 -12.91 9.45
C GLU A 348 -22.74 -13.12 8.44
N VAL A 349 -22.13 -14.30 8.44
CA VAL A 349 -21.04 -14.63 7.53
C VAL A 349 -21.66 -14.99 6.17
N PRO A 350 -21.35 -14.26 5.08
CA PRO A 350 -21.89 -14.60 3.78
C PRO A 350 -21.43 -16.00 3.36
N SER A 351 -22.28 -16.74 2.64
CA SER A 351 -22.02 -18.13 2.21
C SER A 351 -20.63 -18.32 1.57
N ASP A 352 -20.20 -17.37 0.73
CA ASP A 352 -18.90 -17.39 0.06
C ASP A 352 -17.69 -17.36 1.02
N PHE A 353 -17.88 -16.90 2.25
CA PHE A 353 -16.85 -16.82 3.27
C PHE A 353 -16.99 -17.91 4.35
N ALA A 354 -18.05 -18.72 4.32
CA ALA A 354 -18.36 -19.70 5.37
C ALA A 354 -17.20 -20.69 5.59
N ILE A 355 -16.59 -21.22 4.52
CA ILE A 355 -15.47 -22.15 4.62
C ILE A 355 -14.24 -21.49 5.27
N ALA A 356 -13.92 -20.26 4.86
CA ALA A 356 -12.79 -19.53 5.41
C ALA A 356 -13.01 -19.20 6.90
N TYR A 357 -14.22 -18.79 7.26
CA TYR A 357 -14.62 -18.53 8.63
C TYR A 357 -14.53 -19.79 9.51
N SER A 358 -15.18 -20.87 9.09
CA SER A 358 -15.18 -22.14 9.80
C SER A 358 -13.76 -22.71 9.96
N SER A 359 -12.89 -22.51 8.97
CA SER A 359 -11.47 -22.88 9.08
C SER A 359 -10.76 -22.12 10.19
N CYS A 360 -11.05 -20.82 10.35
CA CYS A 360 -10.46 -19.98 11.39
C CYS A 360 -10.96 -20.38 12.79
N VAL A 361 -12.27 -20.60 12.94
CA VAL A 361 -12.87 -21.05 14.20
C VAL A 361 -12.30 -22.41 14.59
N LEU A 362 -12.33 -23.39 13.68
CA LEU A 362 -11.80 -24.73 13.92
C LEU A 362 -10.33 -24.69 14.32
N ALA A 363 -9.51 -23.89 13.63
CA ALA A 363 -8.09 -23.75 13.94
C ALA A 363 -7.85 -23.22 15.35
N SER A 364 -8.68 -22.29 15.83
CA SER A 364 -8.58 -21.75 17.18
C SER A 364 -8.98 -22.79 18.23
N GLU A 365 -10.11 -23.48 18.03
CA GLU A 365 -10.63 -24.50 18.95
C GLU A 365 -9.66 -25.68 19.13
N VAL A 366 -9.10 -26.18 18.02
CA VAL A 366 -8.14 -27.30 18.06
C VAL A 366 -6.71 -26.85 18.37
N LYS A 367 -6.48 -25.55 18.63
CA LYS A 367 -5.16 -24.94 18.85
C LYS A 367 -4.17 -25.33 17.76
N ALA A 368 -4.62 -25.25 16.50
CA ALA A 368 -3.81 -25.60 15.35
C ALA A 368 -2.55 -24.73 15.29
N ARG A 369 -1.45 -25.33 14.83
CA ARG A 369 -0.20 -24.61 14.57
C ARG A 369 -0.38 -23.56 13.46
N ALA A 370 -1.12 -23.95 12.42
CA ALA A 370 -1.34 -23.14 11.24
C ALA A 370 -2.63 -23.54 10.50
N ILE A 371 -3.16 -22.58 9.75
CA ILE A 371 -4.16 -22.76 8.70
C ILE A 371 -3.42 -22.87 7.38
N VAL A 372 -3.51 -24.01 6.72
CA VAL A 372 -2.82 -24.30 5.48
C VAL A 372 -3.81 -24.14 4.33
N VAL A 373 -3.53 -23.18 3.44
CA VAL A 373 -4.46 -22.77 2.39
C VAL A 373 -3.87 -23.15 1.04
N PHE A 374 -4.55 -24.01 0.29
CA PHE A 374 -4.23 -24.28 -1.11
C PHE A 374 -5.09 -23.38 -2.00
N THR A 375 -4.45 -22.60 -2.87
CA THR A 375 -5.16 -21.59 -3.66
C THR A 375 -4.52 -21.33 -5.01
N LYS A 376 -5.34 -21.30 -6.07
CA LYS A 376 -4.87 -20.99 -7.42
C LYS A 376 -4.77 -19.49 -7.70
N SER A 377 -5.73 -18.70 -7.21
CA SER A 377 -5.77 -17.24 -7.44
C SER A 377 -5.36 -16.39 -6.24
N GLY A 378 -5.14 -17.01 -5.07
CA GLY A 378 -4.92 -16.31 -3.81
C GLY A 378 -6.20 -15.99 -3.03
N SER A 379 -7.38 -16.04 -3.68
CA SER A 379 -8.67 -15.67 -3.08
C SER A 379 -8.95 -16.37 -1.75
N SER A 380 -8.73 -17.69 -1.65
CA SER A 380 -8.93 -18.44 -0.39
C SER A 380 -8.08 -17.91 0.76
N ALA A 381 -6.83 -17.53 0.51
CA ALA A 381 -5.94 -17.01 1.55
C ALA A 381 -6.38 -15.62 2.01
N ILE A 382 -6.84 -14.77 1.08
CA ILE A 382 -7.42 -13.45 1.38
C ILE A 382 -8.68 -13.60 2.23
N ARG A 383 -9.57 -14.55 1.88
CA ARG A 383 -10.81 -14.83 2.63
C ARG A 383 -10.52 -15.31 4.05
N VAL A 384 -9.51 -16.16 4.24
CA VAL A 384 -9.08 -16.58 5.59
C VAL A 384 -8.47 -15.40 6.36
N ALA A 385 -7.60 -14.61 5.72
CA ALA A 385 -6.96 -13.45 6.33
C ALA A 385 -7.94 -12.36 6.77
N LYS A 386 -9.10 -12.23 6.11
CA LYS A 386 -10.19 -11.32 6.49
C LYS A 386 -10.63 -11.52 7.94
N PHE A 387 -10.71 -12.76 8.41
CA PHE A 387 -11.19 -13.08 9.77
C PHE A 387 -10.13 -12.90 10.86
N ARG A 388 -8.91 -12.50 10.47
CA ARG A 388 -7.81 -12.21 11.37
C ARG A 388 -7.53 -13.33 12.39
N PRO A 389 -7.30 -14.60 11.97
CA PRO A 389 -6.97 -15.68 12.90
C PRO A 389 -5.61 -15.47 13.59
N LYS A 390 -5.47 -16.01 14.81
CA LYS A 390 -4.21 -15.96 15.56
C LYS A 390 -3.16 -16.91 14.97
N GLU A 391 -3.60 -18.02 14.41
CA GLU A 391 -2.80 -19.06 13.78
C GLU A 391 -2.11 -18.54 12.51
N LEU A 392 -0.97 -19.12 12.15
CA LEU A 392 -0.26 -18.74 10.93
C LEU A 392 -1.05 -19.19 9.69
N ILE A 393 -1.17 -18.35 8.67
CA ILE A 393 -1.80 -18.74 7.40
C ILE A 393 -0.69 -19.12 6.43
N LEU A 394 -0.51 -20.40 6.13
CA LEU A 394 0.47 -20.91 5.17
C LEU A 394 -0.19 -21.04 3.80
N ALA A 395 0.16 -20.17 2.85
CA ALA A 395 -0.43 -20.20 1.52
C ALA A 395 0.44 -20.99 0.55
N ASN A 396 -0.16 -22.02 -0.04
CA ASN A 396 0.40 -22.85 -1.10
C ASN A 396 -0.32 -22.54 -2.41
N VAL A 397 0.43 -22.26 -3.46
CA VAL A 397 -0.09 -21.76 -4.74
C VAL A 397 0.45 -22.58 -5.91
N HIS A 398 -0.12 -22.40 -7.09
CA HIS A 398 0.36 -23.05 -8.32
C HIS A 398 1.21 -22.12 -9.21
N ASP A 399 1.31 -20.84 -8.85
CA ASP A 399 2.00 -19.83 -9.64
C ASP A 399 2.76 -18.87 -8.72
N GLU A 400 4.03 -18.66 -9.00
CA GLU A 400 4.89 -17.73 -8.28
C GLU A 400 4.33 -16.30 -8.29
N LYS A 401 3.66 -15.87 -9.36
CA LYS A 401 3.02 -14.55 -9.45
C LYS A 401 1.93 -14.39 -8.40
N VAL A 402 1.21 -15.47 -8.06
CA VAL A 402 0.20 -15.48 -6.98
C VAL A 402 0.89 -15.45 -5.63
N LEU A 403 1.97 -16.21 -5.46
CA LEU A 403 2.79 -16.21 -4.24
C LEU A 403 3.21 -14.77 -3.87
N ARG A 404 3.74 -14.03 -4.84
CA ARG A 404 4.17 -12.64 -4.65
C ARG A 404 3.00 -11.70 -4.34
N ARG A 405 1.84 -11.87 -4.98
CA ARG A 405 0.62 -11.08 -4.68
C ARG A 405 0.09 -11.29 -3.26
N LEU A 406 0.38 -12.44 -2.64
CA LEU A 406 -0.01 -12.71 -1.25
C LEU A 406 0.92 -12.05 -0.21
N THR A 407 2.06 -11.48 -0.62
CA THR A 407 3.03 -10.85 0.31
C THR A 407 2.48 -9.64 1.05
N ILE A 408 1.46 -8.97 0.51
CA ILE A 408 0.82 -7.79 1.11
C ILE A 408 -0.38 -8.13 2.02
N ILE A 409 -0.89 -9.36 1.95
CA ILE A 409 -2.10 -9.76 2.66
C ILE A 409 -1.76 -10.10 4.11
N TRP A 410 -2.45 -9.49 5.07
CA TRP A 410 -2.20 -9.67 6.50
C TRP A 410 -2.15 -11.15 6.92
N GLY A 411 -1.20 -11.50 7.78
CA GLY A 411 -1.11 -12.82 8.40
C GLY A 411 -0.75 -13.98 7.46
N VAL A 412 -0.85 -13.78 6.14
CA VAL A 412 -0.48 -14.77 5.12
C VAL A 412 1.02 -14.87 5.01
N TYR A 413 1.54 -16.09 5.12
CA TYR A 413 2.90 -16.45 4.77
C TYR A 413 2.86 -17.19 3.43
N PRO A 414 3.22 -16.52 2.32
CA PRO A 414 3.34 -17.16 1.02
C PRO A 414 4.48 -18.17 1.11
N TYR A 415 4.16 -19.46 1.02
CA TYR A 415 5.10 -20.51 1.35
C TYR A 415 5.61 -21.26 0.13
N LEU A 416 4.74 -21.99 -0.54
CA LEU A 416 5.14 -22.99 -1.53
C LEU A 416 4.43 -22.78 -2.87
N VAL A 417 5.21 -22.87 -3.94
CA VAL A 417 4.67 -23.13 -5.29
C VAL A 417 4.65 -24.64 -5.48
N LEU A 418 3.45 -25.20 -5.62
CA LEU A 418 3.20 -26.62 -5.77
C LEU A 418 3.61 -27.11 -7.15
N SER A 419 4.04 -28.35 -7.22
CA SER A 419 4.24 -29.05 -8.49
C SER A 419 2.90 -29.25 -9.23
N GLU A 420 2.95 -29.59 -10.53
CA GLU A 420 1.77 -29.81 -11.39
C GLU A 420 0.94 -31.06 -11.03
N ILE A 421 1.00 -31.52 -9.77
CA ILE A 421 0.28 -32.70 -9.31
C ILE A 421 -1.17 -32.34 -8.98
N ASN A 422 -2.10 -33.08 -9.57
CA ASN A 422 -3.54 -32.76 -9.53
C ASN A 422 -4.34 -33.52 -8.45
N THR A 423 -3.69 -34.32 -7.59
CA THR A 423 -4.39 -35.02 -6.49
C THR A 423 -4.20 -34.30 -5.16
N THR A 424 -5.29 -34.25 -4.39
CA THR A 424 -5.33 -33.63 -3.06
C THR A 424 -4.28 -34.24 -2.12
N GLU A 425 -4.14 -35.56 -2.13
CA GLU A 425 -3.24 -36.31 -1.26
C GLU A 425 -1.77 -35.98 -1.55
N ALA A 426 -1.40 -35.89 -2.83
CA ALA A 426 -0.03 -35.58 -3.21
C ALA A 426 0.35 -34.12 -2.89
N MET A 427 -0.58 -33.17 -3.07
CA MET A 427 -0.36 -31.78 -2.65
C MET A 427 -0.15 -31.66 -1.14
N ILE A 428 -0.93 -32.40 -0.36
CA ILE A 428 -0.77 -32.45 1.11
C ILE A 428 0.59 -33.05 1.47
N LYS A 429 0.97 -34.19 0.85
CA LYS A 429 2.27 -34.83 1.09
C LYS A 429 3.44 -33.92 0.73
N GLU A 430 3.41 -33.28 -0.44
CA GLU A 430 4.45 -32.33 -0.87
C GLU A 430 4.62 -31.19 0.15
N PHE A 431 3.51 -30.59 0.59
CA PHE A 431 3.54 -29.54 1.61
C PHE A 431 4.11 -30.04 2.94
N LEU A 432 3.62 -31.18 3.46
CA LEU A 432 4.04 -31.70 4.77
C LEU A 432 5.53 -32.04 4.78
N CYS A 433 6.04 -32.70 3.74
CA CYS A 433 7.46 -33.04 3.63
C CYS A 433 8.35 -31.79 3.63
N LYS A 434 8.05 -30.80 2.78
CA LYS A 434 8.83 -29.56 2.69
C LYS A 434 8.75 -28.74 3.98
N ALA A 435 7.54 -28.54 4.52
CA ALA A 435 7.32 -27.75 5.73
C ALA A 435 7.98 -28.37 6.96
N TYR A 436 8.05 -29.71 7.03
CA TYR A 436 8.74 -30.42 8.10
C TYR A 436 10.27 -30.29 7.97
N GLN A 437 10.82 -30.48 6.77
CA GLN A 437 12.26 -30.33 6.50
C GLN A 437 12.79 -28.93 6.84
N GLU A 438 11.97 -27.90 6.61
CA GLU A 438 12.31 -26.50 6.88
C GLU A 438 11.95 -26.04 8.31
N GLY A 439 11.39 -26.93 9.13
CA GLY A 439 11.06 -26.67 10.53
C GLY A 439 9.87 -25.73 10.76
N LEU A 440 9.03 -25.52 9.74
CA LEU A 440 7.80 -24.72 9.87
C LEU A 440 6.72 -25.45 10.66
N ILE A 441 6.68 -26.78 10.52
CA ILE A 441 5.80 -27.69 11.27
C ILE A 441 6.62 -28.78 11.97
N LYS A 442 6.04 -29.38 13.00
CA LYS A 442 6.58 -30.52 13.75
C LYS A 442 5.61 -31.70 13.72
N LYS A 443 6.10 -32.91 14.01
CA LYS A 443 5.29 -34.15 14.03
C LYS A 443 4.14 -34.12 15.04
N GLN A 444 4.25 -33.31 16.10
CA GLN A 444 3.22 -33.14 17.13
C GLN A 444 2.20 -32.02 16.83
N ASP A 445 2.36 -31.30 15.72
CA ASP A 445 1.48 -30.18 15.40
C ASP A 445 0.11 -30.68 14.90
N THR A 446 -0.92 -29.85 15.10
CA THR A 446 -2.23 -30.02 14.46
C THR A 446 -2.39 -28.93 13.41
N LEU A 447 -2.91 -29.28 12.23
CA LEU A 447 -3.09 -28.35 11.12
C LEU A 447 -4.54 -28.34 10.65
N VAL A 448 -5.03 -27.17 10.26
CA VAL A 448 -6.32 -27.05 9.56
C VAL A 448 -6.05 -26.69 8.11
N LEU A 449 -6.40 -27.59 7.20
CA LEU A 449 -6.26 -27.40 5.77
C LEU A 449 -7.56 -26.84 5.18
N THR A 450 -7.45 -25.93 4.22
CA THR A 450 -8.56 -25.55 3.34
C THR A 450 -8.13 -25.50 1.88
N MET A 451 -8.99 -26.02 1.00
CA MET A 451 -8.76 -26.09 -0.43
C MET A 451 -10.09 -26.17 -1.20
N GLY A 452 -10.01 -26.05 -2.52
CA GLY A 452 -11.15 -26.27 -3.40
C GLY A 452 -11.12 -27.62 -4.09
N TYR A 453 -12.30 -28.25 -4.20
CA TYR A 453 -12.51 -29.47 -4.95
C TYR A 453 -13.58 -29.25 -6.03
N PRO A 454 -13.32 -29.55 -7.32
CA PRO A 454 -12.07 -30.11 -7.86
C PRO A 454 -10.88 -29.16 -7.74
N VAL A 455 -9.69 -29.74 -7.60
CA VAL A 455 -8.41 -29.05 -7.44
C VAL A 455 -8.11 -28.20 -8.68
N GLY A 456 -7.47 -27.05 -8.48
CA GLY A 456 -7.02 -26.20 -9.59
C GLY A 456 -8.13 -25.38 -10.28
N LYS A 457 -9.36 -25.37 -9.76
CA LYS A 457 -10.44 -24.50 -10.20
C LYS A 457 -10.53 -23.25 -9.30
N VAL A 458 -10.63 -22.06 -9.90
CA VAL A 458 -10.82 -20.81 -9.14
C VAL A 458 -12.23 -20.79 -8.55
N GLY A 459 -12.35 -20.43 -7.26
CA GLY A 459 -13.64 -20.30 -6.58
C GLY A 459 -14.26 -21.61 -6.09
N SER A 460 -13.56 -22.76 -6.18
CA SER A 460 -14.08 -24.06 -5.75
C SER A 460 -13.86 -24.37 -4.26
N THR A 461 -13.40 -23.42 -3.44
CA THR A 461 -13.06 -23.64 -2.02
C THR A 461 -14.26 -24.13 -1.22
N ASN A 462 -14.26 -25.42 -0.88
CA ASN A 462 -15.39 -26.12 -0.27
C ASN A 462 -14.98 -27.19 0.76
N LEU A 463 -13.68 -27.39 0.99
CA LEU A 463 -13.16 -28.44 1.86
C LEU A 463 -12.36 -27.86 3.04
N ILE A 464 -12.63 -28.40 4.23
CA ILE A 464 -11.85 -28.20 5.45
C ILE A 464 -11.41 -29.58 5.93
N ARG A 465 -10.11 -29.76 6.18
CA ARG A 465 -9.57 -31.02 6.70
C ARG A 465 -8.67 -30.76 7.90
N LEU A 466 -8.97 -31.41 9.01
CA LEU A 466 -8.11 -31.46 10.17
C LEU A 466 -7.02 -32.52 9.95
N ILE A 467 -5.76 -32.15 10.12
CA ILE A 467 -4.62 -33.08 10.11
C ILE A 467 -4.09 -33.17 11.53
N LYS A 468 -4.16 -34.39 12.09
CA LYS A 468 -3.70 -34.70 13.43
C LYS A 468 -2.24 -35.19 13.44
N PRO A 469 -1.56 -35.15 14.60
CA PRO A 469 -0.16 -35.56 14.73
C PRO A 469 0.19 -36.95 14.20
N ASP A 470 -0.67 -37.95 14.43
CA ASP A 470 -0.56 -39.31 13.92
C ASP A 470 -0.49 -39.33 12.38
N GLN A 471 -1.40 -38.61 11.73
CA GLN A 471 -1.42 -38.53 10.26
C GLN A 471 -0.18 -37.83 9.69
N ILE A 472 0.37 -36.83 10.39
CA ILE A 472 1.63 -36.20 9.98
C ILE A 472 2.77 -37.22 10.06
N GLN A 473 2.81 -38.05 11.11
CA GLN A 473 3.84 -39.07 11.28
C GLN A 473 3.77 -40.13 10.18
N ASP A 474 2.57 -40.61 9.86
CA ASP A 474 2.36 -41.61 8.81
C ASP A 474 2.84 -41.09 7.45
N ILE A 475 2.38 -39.90 7.03
CA ILE A 475 2.73 -39.32 5.73
C ILE A 475 4.22 -39.01 5.60
N LEU A 476 4.89 -38.66 6.71
CA LEU A 476 6.34 -38.40 6.73
C LEU A 476 7.19 -39.67 6.79
N SER A 477 6.59 -40.82 7.10
CA SER A 477 7.28 -42.12 7.19
C SER A 477 7.21 -42.92 5.87
N GLU A 478 6.26 -42.57 4.99
CA GLU A 478 6.16 -43.03 3.60
C GLU A 478 7.02 -42.24 2.63
#